data_AF-A0A7C1D7X7-F1
#
_entry.id   AF-A0A7C1D7X7-F1
#
_cell.length_a   1.000
_cell.length_b   1.000
_cell.length_c   1.000
_cell.angle_alpha   90.00
_cell.angle_beta   90.00
_cell.angle_gamma   90.00
#
_symmetry.space_group_name_H-M   'P 1'
#
loop_
_entity.id
_entity.type
_entity.pdbx_description
1 polymer ?
#
loop_
_entity_poly.entity_id
_entity_poly.type
_entity_poly.pdbx_seq_one_letter_code
_entity_poly.pdbx_strand_id
1 'polypeptide(L)'
;MSREDLLETLNTWITIYRSITLSYETSPSTSEQAREFHEKWLRGMAKVIARIALHNEISSAPVRKHMEKAIEEARTGDITKMDTINVLVGEVASYLNDRTKA
;
A
#
# COMPACT_ATOMS: atom_id res chain seq x y z
N MET A 1 5.43 -5.36 16.54
CA MET A 1 4.26 -4.75 15.89
C MET A 1 3.14 -5.76 15.98
N SER A 2 1.98 -5.35 16.48
CA SER A 2 0.82 -6.23 16.56
C SER A 2 0.17 -6.40 15.18
N ARG A 3 -0.71 -7.40 15.04
CA ARG A 3 -1.56 -7.56 13.85
C ARG A 3 -2.44 -6.32 13.62
N GLU A 4 -2.95 -5.73 14.70
CA GLU A 4 -3.81 -4.56 14.70
C GLU A 4 -3.06 -3.31 14.19
N ASP A 5 -1.82 -3.09 14.66
CA ASP A 5 -0.96 -1.99 14.20
C ASP A 5 -0.67 -2.10 12.69
N LEU A 6 -0.49 -3.33 12.20
CA LEU A 6 -0.26 -3.60 10.79
C LEU A 6 -1.52 -3.30 9.98
N LEU A 7 -2.68 -3.79 10.42
CA LEU A 7 -3.95 -3.54 9.77
C LEU A 7 -4.30 -2.04 9.73
N GLU A 8 -4.07 -1.32 10.84
CA GLU A 8 -4.22 0.13 10.90
C GLU A 8 -3.31 0.82 9.89
N THR A 9 -2.02 0.46 9.86
CA THR A 9 -1.07 1.00 8.88
C THR A 9 -1.55 0.83 7.44
N LEU A 10 -2.02 -0.38 7.10
CA LEU A 10 -2.50 -0.67 5.74
C LEU A 10 -3.72 0.16 5.40
N ASN A 11 -4.69 0.25 6.30
CA ASN A 11 -5.91 1.02 6.10
C ASN A 11 -5.65 2.53 6.00
N THR A 12 -4.77 3.08 6.85
CA THR A 12 -4.34 4.48 6.76
C THR A 12 -3.73 4.74 5.38
N TRP A 13 -2.89 3.83 4.90
CA TRP A 13 -2.24 4.02 3.61
C TRP A 13 -3.18 3.92 2.42
N ILE A 14 -4.08 2.94 2.40
CA ILE A 14 -5.14 2.82 1.39
C ILE A 14 -5.99 4.10 1.35
N THR A 15 -6.29 4.67 2.52
CA THR A 15 -7.05 5.92 2.62
C THR A 15 -6.28 7.10 2.04
N ILE A 16 -5.00 7.24 2.37
CA ILE A 16 -4.12 8.28 1.81
C ILE A 16 -4.03 8.14 0.29
N TYR A 17 -3.81 6.92 -0.21
CA TYR A 17 -3.75 6.64 -1.64
C TYR A 17 -5.02 7.10 -2.37
N ARG A 18 -6.19 6.70 -1.88
CA ARG A 18 -7.49 7.07 -2.46
C ARG A 18 -7.71 8.58 -2.44
N SER A 19 -7.39 9.23 -1.31
CA SER A 19 -7.54 10.68 -1.16
C SER A 19 -6.70 11.45 -2.17
N ILE A 20 -5.45 11.02 -2.41
CA ILE A 20 -4.59 11.74 -3.35
C ILE A 20 -4.96 11.43 -4.80
N THR A 21 -5.31 10.19 -5.12
CA THR A 21 -5.74 9.80 -6.48
C THR A 21 -7.00 10.57 -6.89
N LEU A 22 -8.00 10.66 -6.00
CA LEU A 22 -9.22 11.44 -6.24
C LEU A 22 -8.92 12.92 -6.47
N SER A 23 -7.96 13.49 -5.73
CA SER A 23 -7.53 14.87 -5.91
C SER A 23 -6.85 15.11 -7.26
N TYR A 24 -6.15 14.11 -7.80
CA TYR A 24 -5.46 14.20 -9.09
C TYR A 24 -6.43 14.07 -10.27
N GLU A 25 -7.42 13.17 -10.16
CA GLU A 25 -8.46 12.96 -11.18
C GLU A 25 -9.40 14.16 -11.32
N THR A 26 -9.68 14.87 -10.21
CA THR A 26 -10.62 16.01 -10.18
C THR A 26 -9.98 17.35 -10.53
N SER A 27 -8.65 17.45 -10.52
CA SER A 27 -7.90 18.61 -11.02
C SER A 27 -6.55 18.14 -11.54
N PRO A 28 -6.37 18.03 -12.87
CA PRO A 28 -5.09 17.66 -13.46
C PRO A 28 -4.01 18.62 -12.96
N SER A 29 -3.14 18.07 -12.12
CA SER A 29 -2.22 18.87 -11.32
C SER A 29 -1.02 19.34 -12.16
N THR A 30 -0.38 20.43 -11.74
CA THR A 30 0.86 20.89 -12.38
C THR A 30 1.98 19.85 -12.22
N SER A 31 3.04 19.92 -13.03
CA SER A 31 4.18 18.99 -12.92
C SER A 31 4.78 18.90 -11.51
N GLU A 32 4.74 20.00 -10.75
CA GLU A 32 5.23 20.07 -9.37
C GLU A 32 4.34 19.30 -8.38
N GLN A 33 3.02 19.41 -8.52
CA GLN A 33 2.06 18.67 -7.68
C GLN A 33 2.10 17.16 -7.98
N ALA A 34 2.26 16.80 -9.25
CA ALA A 34 2.46 15.41 -9.66
C ALA A 34 3.77 14.83 -9.06
N ARG A 35 4.85 15.63 -9.02
CA ARG A 35 6.12 15.27 -8.40
C ARG A 35 5.99 15.08 -6.89
N GLU A 36 5.35 16.03 -6.20
CA GLU A 36 5.09 15.90 -4.76
C GLU A 36 4.26 14.67 -4.42
N PHE A 37 3.22 14.40 -5.22
CA PHE A 37 2.41 13.19 -5.09
C PHE A 37 3.27 11.95 -5.21
N HIS A 38 4.08 11.87 -6.26
CA HIS A 38 4.95 10.73 -6.51
C HIS A 38 5.91 10.50 -5.33
N GLU A 39 6.55 11.54 -4.80
CA GLU A 39 7.44 11.39 -3.66
C GLU A 39 6.73 10.99 -2.36
N LYS A 40 5.53 11.55 -2.11
CA LYS A 40 4.71 11.18 -0.95
C LYS A 40 4.28 9.72 -1.05
N TRP A 41 3.89 9.28 -2.24
CA TRP A 41 3.51 7.90 -2.50
C TRP A 41 4.67 6.92 -2.32
N LEU A 42 5.82 7.16 -2.96
CA LEU A 42 7.01 6.29 -2.83
C LEU A 42 7.44 6.14 -1.37
N ARG A 43 7.52 7.27 -0.64
CA ARG A 43 7.92 7.27 0.77
C ARG A 43 6.94 6.52 1.65
N GLY A 44 5.64 6.65 1.41
CA GLY A 44 4.63 5.93 2.19
C GLY A 44 4.57 4.45 1.85
N MET A 45 4.66 4.08 0.58
CA MET A 45 4.71 2.68 0.15
C MET A 45 5.91 1.94 0.72
N ALA A 46 7.09 2.56 0.73
CA ALA A 46 8.28 1.96 1.34
C ALA A 46 8.06 1.60 2.82
N LYS A 47 7.36 2.46 3.57
CA LYS A 47 7.02 2.21 4.99
C LYS A 47 6.03 1.05 5.15
N VAL A 48 5.03 0.99 4.28
CA VAL A 48 4.02 -0.07 4.27
C VAL A 48 4.66 -1.41 3.95
N ILE A 49 5.47 -1.47 2.90
CA ILE A 49 6.25 -2.65 2.50
C ILE A 49 7.17 -3.12 3.61
N ALA A 50 7.95 -2.22 4.21
CA ALA A 50 8.87 -2.57 5.29
C ALA A 50 8.13 -3.17 6.49
N ARG A 51 6.96 -2.63 6.84
CA ARG A 51 6.13 -3.15 7.94
C ARG A 51 5.58 -4.54 7.64
N ILE A 52 5.09 -4.77 6.44
CA ILE A 52 4.53 -6.07 6.06
C ILE A 52 5.63 -7.15 5.97
N ALA A 53 6.77 -6.81 5.36
CA ALA A 53 7.88 -7.75 5.21
C ALA A 53 8.43 -8.27 6.55
N LEU A 54 8.22 -7.52 7.63
CA LEU A 54 8.63 -7.90 9.00
C LEU A 54 7.55 -8.68 9.76
N HIS A 55 6.38 -8.92 9.17
CA HIS A 55 5.27 -9.57 9.87
C HIS A 55 5.21 -11.08 9.56
N ASN A 56 5.46 -11.89 10.59
CA ASN A 56 5.55 -13.35 10.47
C ASN A 56 4.24 -14.00 9.98
N GLU A 57 3.07 -13.43 10.32
CA GLU A 57 1.78 -13.99 9.87
C GLU A 57 1.55 -13.87 8.36
N ILE A 58 2.22 -12.91 7.71
CA ILE A 58 2.14 -12.75 6.25
C ILE A 58 3.05 -13.76 5.57
N SER A 59 4.22 -14.02 6.17
CA SER A 59 5.30 -14.82 5.58
C SER A 59 4.93 -16.30 5.35
N SER A 60 3.89 -16.79 6.03
CA SER A 60 3.34 -18.15 5.85
C SER A 60 1.91 -18.17 5.30
N ALA A 61 1.33 -17.00 4.99
CA ALA A 61 -0.04 -16.88 4.53
C ALA A 61 -0.17 -16.99 3.00
N PRO A 62 -1.37 -17.36 2.49
CA PRO A 62 -1.66 -17.32 1.06
C PRO A 62 -1.42 -15.94 0.42
N VAL A 63 -1.69 -14.86 1.18
CA VAL A 63 -1.48 -13.47 0.74
C VAL A 63 -0.01 -13.05 0.63
N ARG A 64 0.94 -13.90 1.04
CA ARG A 64 2.38 -13.64 0.90
C ARG A 64 2.75 -13.26 -0.54
N LYS A 65 2.22 -13.99 -1.53
CA LYS A 65 2.53 -13.76 -2.95
C LYS A 65 2.07 -12.38 -3.41
N HIS A 66 0.95 -11.89 -2.90
CA HIS A 66 0.46 -10.55 -3.22
C HIS A 66 1.41 -9.51 -2.64
N MET A 67 2.01 -9.79 -1.48
CA MET A 67 3.00 -8.92 -0.89
C MET A 67 4.31 -8.90 -1.62
N GLU A 68 4.86 -10.06 -1.96
CA GLU A 68 6.07 -10.14 -2.77
C GLU A 68 5.90 -9.38 -4.08
N LYS A 69 4.71 -9.50 -4.71
CA LYS A 69 4.41 -8.77 -5.93
C LYS A 69 4.31 -7.26 -5.71
N ALA A 70 3.63 -6.80 -4.66
CA ALA A 70 3.54 -5.38 -4.36
C ALA A 70 4.91 -4.76 -4.05
N ILE A 71 5.80 -5.52 -3.39
CA ILE A 71 7.19 -5.13 -3.11
C ILE A 71 7.99 -5.03 -4.40
N GLU A 72 7.88 -6.02 -5.28
CA GLU A 72 8.54 -6.05 -6.58
C GLU A 72 8.13 -4.83 -7.42
N GLU A 73 6.82 -4.60 -7.57
CA GLU A 73 6.29 -3.48 -8.36
C GLU A 73 6.69 -2.13 -7.73
N ALA A 74 6.64 -1.97 -6.41
CA ALA A 74 7.03 -0.71 -5.76
C ALA A 74 8.52 -0.38 -5.89
N ARG A 75 9.40 -1.39 -5.97
CA ARG A 75 10.85 -1.19 -6.17
C ARG A 75 11.19 -0.58 -7.52
N THR A 76 10.31 -0.73 -8.51
CA THR A 76 10.50 -0.13 -9.83
C THR A 76 10.35 1.39 -9.79
N GLY A 77 9.62 1.92 -8.80
CA GLY A 77 9.24 3.33 -8.75
C GLY A 77 8.30 3.75 -9.88
N ASP A 78 7.68 2.79 -10.58
CA ASP A 78 6.76 3.07 -11.68
C ASP A 78 5.39 3.49 -11.14
N ILE A 79 5.05 4.76 -11.35
CA ILE A 79 3.77 5.37 -10.98
C ILE A 79 2.57 4.67 -11.66
N THR A 80 2.75 4.06 -12.82
CA THR A 80 1.65 3.34 -13.50
C THR A 80 1.24 2.07 -12.76
N LYS A 81 2.08 1.58 -11.84
CA LYS A 81 1.81 0.41 -11.01
C LYS A 81 1.12 0.74 -9.69
N MET A 82 0.86 2.01 -9.41
CA MET A 82 0.28 2.46 -8.14
C MET A 82 -1.06 1.78 -7.82
N ASP A 83 -1.96 1.67 -8.79
CA ASP A 83 -3.24 0.98 -8.62
C ASP A 83 -3.06 -0.51 -8.34
N THR A 84 -2.16 -1.15 -9.08
CA THR A 84 -1.86 -2.58 -8.90
C THR A 84 -1.33 -2.85 -7.50
N ILE A 85 -0.39 -2.01 -7.03
CA ILE A 85 0.17 -2.11 -5.68
C ILE A 85 -0.91 -1.88 -4.62
N ASN A 86 -1.78 -0.89 -4.82
CA ASN A 86 -2.87 -0.61 -3.89
C ASN A 86 -3.87 -1.78 -3.79
N VAL A 87 -4.20 -2.44 -4.91
CA VAL A 87 -5.04 -3.65 -4.91
C VAL A 87 -4.39 -4.77 -4.11
N LEU A 88 -3.12 -5.07 -4.36
CA LEU A 88 -2.38 -6.14 -3.68
C LEU A 88 -2.27 -5.88 -2.16
N VAL A 89 -2.00 -4.63 -1.77
CA VAL A 89 -1.98 -4.19 -0.36
C VAL A 89 -3.38 -4.30 0.27
N GLY A 90 -4.43 -3.98 -0.49
CA GLY A 90 -5.83 -4.08 -0.05
C GLY A 90 -6.30 -5.51 0.20
N GLU A 91 -5.86 -6.47 -0.62
CA GLU A 91 -6.14 -7.90 -0.41
C GLU A 91 -5.48 -8.42 0.87
N VAL A 92 -4.27 -7.94 1.16
CA VAL A 92 -3.55 -8.26 2.40
C VAL A 92 -4.25 -7.68 3.62
N ALA A 93 -4.70 -6.43 3.53
CA ALA A 93 -5.49 -5.80 4.58
C ALA A 93 -6.81 -6.55 4.83
N SER A 94 -7.49 -6.97 3.76
CA SER A 94 -8.72 -7.77 3.85
C SER A 94 -8.49 -9.10 4.57
N TYR A 95 -7.43 -9.83 4.20
CA TYR A 95 -7.06 -11.08 4.86
C TYR A 95 -6.78 -10.92 6.37
N LEU A 96 -6.05 -9.86 6.75
CA LEU A 96 -5.78 -9.58 8.15
C LEU A 96 -7.07 -9.21 8.90
N ASN A 97 -7.95 -8.43 8.29
CA ASN A 97 -9.22 -8.02 8.87
C ASN A 97 -10.17 -9.21 9.14
N ASP A 98 -10.27 -10.14 8.18
CA ASP A 98 -11.10 -11.34 8.33
C ASP A 98 -10.63 -12.22 9.49
N ARG A 99 -9.31 -12.26 9.75
CA ARG A 99 -8.70 -12.99 10.87
C ARG A 99 -8.70 -12.24 12.21
N THR A 100 -9.03 -10.95 12.23
CA THR A 100 -9.25 -10.20 13.46
C THR A 100 -10.71 -10.34 13.93
N LYS A 101 -11.62 -10.68 13.02
CA LYS A 101 -13.05 -10.92 13.31
C LYS A 101 -13.40 -12.37 13.63
N ALA A 102 -12.49 -13.31 13.37
CA ALA A 102 -12.62 -14.75 13.63
C ALA A 102 -11.96 -15.11 14.96
#